data_AF-A0A954MNW7-F1
#
_entry.id   AF-A0A954MNW7-F1
#
_cell.length_a   1.000
_cell.length_b   1.000
_cell.length_c   1.000
_cell.angle_alpha   90.00
_cell.angle_beta   90.00
_cell.angle_gamma   90.00
#
_symmetry.space_group_name_H-M   'P 1'
#
loop_
_entity.id
_entity.type
_entity.pdbx_description
1 polymer ?
#
loop_
_entity_poly.entity_id
_entity_poly.type
_entity_poly.pdbx_seq_one_letter_code
_entity_poly.pdbx_strand_id
1 'polypeptide(L)'
;MPLHAPTVKVALIQRSVSSNPQENLEGTLEDIATAAKQGAQIVCTQELFRSLYFCQSEDHAQFDLAEPIPGPSTDALAKAAKQHGVVIVGSLFERRAPGLYHNTAVVLDADGSYLGMYRKMHIPDDPLFYEKFYFTPGDLGFKSFQTRFARIGVLICWDQWYPEAARLTALTGAQILFYPTAIGWHPSEKAQYGEAQHESWETIQRSHAIANGVFVCAPNRVGHEDGTDEGIDFWGQSFVSDPAGRIISRAGSTDGEILITDCDLTLVDQQRTHWPFLRDRRIDAYGGITSRYLD
;
A
#
# COMPACT_ATOMS: atom_id res chain seq x y z
N MET A 1 -21.12 -18.85 -11.79
CA MET A 1 -20.19 -17.73 -11.54
C MET A 1 -19.10 -17.82 -12.57
N PRO A 2 -18.66 -16.73 -13.25
CA PRO A 2 -17.57 -16.85 -14.20
C PRO A 2 -16.33 -17.28 -13.41
N LEU A 3 -15.78 -18.44 -13.76
CA LEU A 3 -14.50 -18.93 -13.28
C LEU A 3 -13.46 -17.86 -13.68
N HIS A 4 -13.04 -17.06 -12.71
CA HIS A 4 -11.88 -16.20 -12.93
C HIS A 4 -10.69 -17.12 -13.18
N ALA A 5 -9.72 -16.67 -13.98
CA ALA A 5 -8.46 -17.38 -14.06
C ALA A 5 -7.92 -17.54 -12.61
N PRO A 6 -7.45 -18.73 -12.21
CA PRO A 6 -6.96 -18.96 -10.85
C PRO A 6 -5.80 -18.04 -10.49
N THR A 7 -5.05 -17.59 -11.49
CA THR A 7 -3.93 -16.67 -11.35
C THR A 7 -4.33 -15.24 -11.72
N VAL A 8 -3.95 -14.28 -10.88
CA VAL A 8 -4.06 -12.84 -11.12
C VAL A 8 -2.66 -12.24 -11.21
N LYS A 9 -2.38 -11.49 -12.28
CA LYS A 9 -1.09 -10.79 -12.43
C LYS A 9 -1.15 -9.41 -11.79
N VAL A 10 -0.33 -9.16 -10.77
CA VAL A 10 -0.23 -7.87 -10.07
C VAL A 10 1.01 -7.09 -10.54
N ALA A 11 0.94 -5.77 -10.48
CA ALA A 11 2.05 -4.86 -10.74
C ALA A 11 2.24 -3.89 -9.57
N LEU A 12 3.47 -3.76 -9.09
CA LEU A 12 3.86 -2.77 -8.08
C LEU A 12 4.72 -1.71 -8.75
N ILE A 13 4.29 -0.45 -8.67
CA ILE A 13 5.04 0.69 -9.22
C ILE A 13 5.99 1.20 -8.14
N GLN A 14 7.29 1.05 -8.39
CA GLN A 14 8.38 1.60 -7.60
C GLN A 14 9.07 2.68 -8.43
N ARG A 15 9.12 3.92 -7.92
CA ARG A 15 9.70 5.06 -8.62
C ARG A 15 10.35 6.03 -7.65
N SER A 16 11.32 6.78 -8.18
CA SER A 16 11.68 8.07 -7.60
C SER A 16 10.66 9.12 -8.02
N VAL A 17 10.57 10.19 -7.23
CA VAL A 17 9.52 11.19 -7.37
C VAL A 17 10.18 12.57 -7.50
N SER A 18 9.63 13.41 -8.38
CA SER A 18 10.10 14.79 -8.54
C SER A 18 9.29 15.74 -7.67
N SER A 19 9.75 16.99 -7.56
CA SER A 19 8.98 18.05 -6.89
C SER A 19 7.77 18.53 -7.70
N ASN A 20 7.55 18.04 -8.93
CA ASN A 20 6.45 18.45 -9.80
C ASN A 20 5.31 17.41 -9.77
N PRO A 21 4.14 17.72 -9.15
CA PRO A 21 3.06 16.76 -9.03
C PRO A 21 2.40 16.32 -10.33
N GLN A 22 2.56 17.10 -11.41
CA GLN A 22 2.03 16.74 -12.71
C GLN A 22 2.94 15.73 -13.42
N GLU A 23 4.26 15.92 -13.39
CA GLU A 23 5.23 14.95 -13.91
C GLU A 23 5.10 13.60 -13.22
N ASN A 24 4.91 13.61 -11.90
CA ASN A 24 4.72 12.39 -11.12
C ASN A 24 3.44 11.63 -11.52
N LEU A 25 2.35 12.36 -11.75
CA LEU A 25 1.09 11.77 -12.22
C LEU A 25 1.25 11.18 -13.62
N GLU A 26 1.82 11.94 -14.56
CA GLU A 26 2.03 11.50 -15.94
C GLU A 26 2.93 10.27 -16.01
N GLY A 27 4.06 10.28 -15.31
CA GLY A 27 4.97 9.14 -15.24
C GLY A 27 4.32 7.90 -14.62
N THR A 28 3.47 8.07 -13.60
CA THR A 28 2.72 6.95 -13.01
C THR A 28 1.67 6.39 -13.98
N LEU A 29 0.99 7.24 -14.76
CA LEU A 29 0.04 6.81 -15.79
C LEU A 29 0.73 6.04 -16.92
N GLU A 30 1.95 6.46 -17.32
CA GLU A 30 2.79 5.74 -18.28
C GLU A 30 3.21 4.35 -17.76
N ASP A 31 3.55 4.26 -16.47
CA ASP A 31 3.86 2.98 -15.84
C ASP A 31 2.66 2.07 -15.75
N ILE A 32 1.48 2.59 -15.41
CA ILE A 32 0.22 1.83 -15.45
C ILE A 32 -0.03 1.28 -16.85
N ALA A 33 0.15 2.11 -17.89
CA ALA A 33 0.00 1.68 -19.27
C ALA A 33 1.03 0.61 -19.66
N THR A 34 2.27 0.72 -19.17
CA THR A 34 3.35 -0.24 -19.40
C THR A 34 3.08 -1.56 -18.68
N ALA A 35 2.68 -1.52 -17.41
CA ALA A 35 2.27 -2.69 -16.64
C ALA A 35 1.11 -3.44 -17.33
N ALA A 36 0.11 -2.71 -17.80
CA ALA A 36 -1.00 -3.29 -18.54
C ALA A 36 -0.57 -3.98 -19.85
N LYS A 37 0.37 -3.38 -20.61
CA LYS A 37 0.97 -4.01 -21.79
C LYS A 37 1.73 -5.30 -21.46
N GLN A 38 2.28 -5.40 -20.25
CA GLN A 38 2.93 -6.60 -19.71
C GLN A 38 1.93 -7.60 -19.10
N GLY A 39 0.63 -7.33 -19.21
CA GLY A 39 -0.46 -8.22 -18.82
C GLY A 39 -0.93 -8.05 -17.37
N ALA A 40 -0.45 -7.02 -16.65
CA ALA A 40 -0.93 -6.74 -15.30
C ALA A 40 -2.45 -6.54 -15.29
N GLN A 41 -3.10 -7.05 -14.26
CA GLN A 41 -4.54 -6.96 -14.05
C GLN A 41 -4.87 -6.04 -12.86
N ILE A 42 -4.00 -5.99 -11.86
CA ILE A 42 -4.11 -5.09 -10.71
C ILE A 42 -2.79 -4.33 -10.57
N VAL A 43 -2.84 -3.01 -10.57
CA VAL A 43 -1.67 -2.13 -10.45
C VAL A 43 -1.78 -1.33 -9.15
N CYS A 44 -0.70 -1.28 -8.38
CA CYS A 44 -0.63 -0.55 -7.12
C CYS A 44 0.50 0.49 -7.17
N THR A 45 0.20 1.74 -6.83
CA THR A 45 1.21 2.80 -6.68
C THR A 45 1.90 2.72 -5.32
N GLN A 46 3.09 3.30 -5.21
CA GLN A 46 3.66 3.66 -3.90
C GLN A 46 2.82 4.72 -3.17
N GLU A 47 3.11 4.93 -1.89
CA GLU A 47 2.43 5.93 -1.07
C GLU A 47 2.71 7.35 -1.53
N LEU A 48 1.67 8.19 -1.53
CA LEU A 48 1.72 9.62 -1.87
C LEU A 48 2.52 9.87 -3.15
N PHE A 49 2.28 9.05 -4.19
CA PHE A 49 3.12 8.99 -5.39
C PHE A 49 3.22 10.31 -6.17
N ARG A 50 2.32 11.26 -5.89
CA ARG A 50 2.25 12.55 -6.57
C ARG A 50 3.25 13.58 -6.07
N SER A 51 3.93 13.37 -4.96
CA SER A 51 4.86 14.36 -4.40
C SER A 51 6.05 13.69 -3.76
N LEU A 52 7.10 14.47 -3.55
CA LEU A 52 8.08 14.18 -2.50
C LEU A 52 7.35 13.90 -1.19
N TYR A 53 7.99 13.14 -0.32
CA TYR A 53 7.51 12.81 1.00
C TYR A 53 7.62 14.03 1.92
N PHE A 54 6.66 14.93 1.79
CA PHE A 54 6.63 16.23 2.50
C PHE A 54 6.48 16.11 4.02
N CYS A 55 6.21 14.90 4.54
CA CYS A 55 6.10 14.63 5.97
C CYS A 55 7.47 14.63 6.69
N GLN A 56 8.56 14.90 5.97
CA GLN A 56 9.89 15.14 6.55
C GLN A 56 9.94 16.34 7.51
N SER A 57 9.01 17.29 7.36
CA SER A 57 8.87 18.46 8.22
C SER A 57 7.40 18.79 8.48
N GLU A 58 7.13 19.68 9.43
CA GLU A 58 5.79 20.25 9.67
C GLU A 58 5.68 21.63 8.99
N ASP A 59 5.05 21.68 7.81
CA ASP A 59 4.93 22.87 6.98
C ASP A 59 3.50 23.03 6.44
N HIS A 60 2.86 24.14 6.80
CA HIS A 60 1.50 24.44 6.37
C HIS A 60 1.35 24.59 4.86
N ALA A 61 2.39 24.96 4.12
CA ALA A 61 2.32 25.08 2.67
C ALA A 61 2.04 23.73 1.98
N GLN A 62 2.42 22.61 2.60
CA GLN A 62 2.25 21.29 2.02
C GLN A 62 0.78 20.86 1.95
N PHE A 63 -0.13 21.47 2.73
CA PHE A 63 -1.57 21.21 2.61
C PHE A 63 -2.15 21.62 1.24
N ASP A 64 -1.47 22.46 0.47
CA ASP A 64 -1.86 22.82 -0.90
C ASP A 64 -1.68 21.67 -1.90
N LEU A 65 -0.92 20.63 -1.54
CA LEU A 65 -0.79 19.41 -2.34
C LEU A 65 -2.05 18.53 -2.30
N ALA A 66 -2.93 18.73 -1.31
CA ALA A 66 -4.11 17.91 -1.11
C ALA A 66 -5.24 18.23 -2.10
N GLU A 67 -5.96 17.20 -2.53
CA GLU A 67 -7.10 17.32 -3.44
C GLU A 67 -8.36 16.63 -2.88
N PRO A 68 -9.58 17.03 -3.28
CA PRO A 68 -10.77 16.27 -2.92
C PRO A 68 -10.71 14.85 -3.49
N ILE A 69 -11.33 13.89 -2.81
CA ILE A 69 -11.51 12.53 -3.32
C ILE A 69 -13.01 12.17 -3.27
N PRO A 70 -13.63 11.82 -4.42
CA PRO A 70 -13.07 11.85 -5.77
C PRO A 70 -12.66 13.25 -6.24
N GLY A 71 -11.69 13.30 -7.16
CA GLY A 71 -11.10 14.54 -7.69
C GLY A 71 -10.11 14.27 -8.83
N PRO A 72 -9.27 15.25 -9.19
CA PRO A 72 -8.48 15.22 -10.44
C PRO A 72 -7.63 13.97 -10.63
N SER A 73 -6.90 13.50 -9.62
CA SER A 73 -6.09 12.28 -9.76
C SER A 73 -6.97 11.04 -9.79
N THR A 74 -8.07 11.02 -9.02
CA THR A 74 -9.03 9.90 -9.07
C THR A 74 -9.62 9.76 -10.48
N ASP A 75 -9.97 10.87 -11.12
CA ASP A 75 -10.53 10.88 -12.49
C ASP A 75 -9.49 10.43 -13.53
N ALA A 76 -8.25 10.92 -13.42
CA ALA A 76 -7.16 10.52 -14.30
C ALA A 76 -6.85 9.01 -14.19
N LEU A 77 -6.76 8.50 -12.96
CA LEU A 77 -6.55 7.07 -12.70
C LEU A 77 -7.76 6.25 -13.16
N ALA A 78 -9.00 6.70 -12.96
CA ALA A 78 -10.20 5.98 -13.40
C ALA A 78 -10.25 5.84 -14.93
N LYS A 79 -9.87 6.91 -15.65
CA LYS A 79 -9.73 6.87 -17.10
C LYS A 79 -8.66 5.86 -17.53
N ALA A 80 -7.51 5.84 -16.86
CA ALA A 80 -6.44 4.87 -17.15
C ALA A 80 -6.87 3.43 -16.86
N ALA A 81 -7.53 3.17 -15.72
CA ALA A 81 -8.08 1.87 -15.35
C ALA A 81 -8.99 1.33 -16.46
N LYS A 82 -9.95 2.15 -16.91
CA LYS A 82 -10.87 1.81 -18.01
C LYS A 82 -10.15 1.59 -19.33
N GLN A 83 -9.24 2.50 -19.69
CA GLN A 83 -8.52 2.46 -20.97
C GLN A 83 -7.66 1.20 -21.09
N HIS A 84 -7.04 0.77 -19.99
CA HIS A 84 -6.12 -0.35 -19.96
C HIS A 84 -6.73 -1.65 -19.45
N GLY A 85 -7.97 -1.62 -18.95
CA GLY A 85 -8.66 -2.80 -18.45
C GLY A 85 -8.07 -3.35 -17.16
N VAL A 86 -7.50 -2.48 -16.30
CA VAL A 86 -6.79 -2.87 -15.08
C VAL A 86 -7.41 -2.23 -13.85
N VAL A 87 -7.38 -2.95 -12.73
CA VAL A 87 -7.70 -2.39 -11.40
C VAL A 87 -6.53 -1.52 -10.96
N ILE A 88 -6.83 -0.38 -10.33
CA ILE A 88 -5.80 0.52 -9.78
C ILE A 88 -6.05 0.74 -8.29
N VAL A 89 -5.00 0.56 -7.49
CA VAL A 89 -4.89 1.05 -6.12
C VAL A 89 -3.95 2.26 -6.13
N GLY A 90 -4.48 3.45 -5.89
CA GLY A 90 -3.73 4.71 -5.94
C GLY A 90 -3.72 5.44 -4.60
N SER A 91 -2.54 5.76 -4.07
CA SER A 91 -2.39 6.53 -2.81
C SER A 91 -2.28 8.03 -3.06
N LEU A 92 -3.09 8.82 -2.36
CA LEU A 92 -3.31 10.25 -2.57
C LEU A 92 -3.39 11.01 -1.24
N PHE A 93 -3.17 12.33 -1.30
CA PHE A 93 -3.40 13.25 -0.19
C PHE A 93 -4.79 13.87 -0.29
N GLU A 94 -5.70 13.44 0.59
CA GLU A 94 -7.10 13.85 0.57
C GLU A 94 -7.33 15.15 1.35
N ARG A 95 -7.97 16.13 0.70
CA ARG A 95 -8.64 17.26 1.37
C ARG A 95 -10.13 16.92 1.55
N ARG A 96 -10.50 16.47 2.75
CA ARG A 96 -11.89 16.12 3.08
C ARG A 96 -12.76 17.36 3.31
N ALA A 97 -12.21 18.36 4.00
CA ALA A 97 -12.84 19.65 4.26
C ALA A 97 -11.74 20.71 4.51
N PRO A 98 -12.06 22.02 4.56
CA PRO A 98 -11.08 23.02 4.98
C PRO A 98 -10.48 22.68 6.34
N GLY A 99 -9.15 22.52 6.41
CA GLY A 99 -8.44 22.15 7.64
C GLY A 99 -8.53 20.68 8.04
N LEU A 100 -9.10 19.80 7.21
CA LEU A 100 -9.28 18.38 7.54
C LEU A 100 -8.81 17.49 6.37
N TYR A 101 -7.76 16.72 6.62
CA TYR A 101 -7.05 15.98 5.59
C TYR A 101 -6.73 14.54 6.01
N HIS A 102 -6.55 13.65 5.03
CA HIS A 102 -6.23 12.25 5.25
C HIS A 102 -5.21 11.74 4.23
N ASN A 103 -4.41 10.75 4.64
CA ASN A 103 -3.68 9.89 3.71
C ASN A 103 -4.63 8.76 3.25
N THR A 104 -4.91 8.72 1.94
CA THR A 104 -6.05 7.96 1.40
C THR A 104 -5.66 7.17 0.16
N ALA A 105 -6.03 5.90 0.12
CA ALA A 105 -5.93 5.06 -1.07
C ALA A 105 -7.30 4.90 -1.73
N VAL A 106 -7.37 5.12 -3.04
CA VAL A 106 -8.56 4.86 -3.85
C VAL A 106 -8.45 3.52 -4.56
N VAL A 107 -9.59 2.84 -4.73
CA VAL A 107 -9.68 1.59 -5.50
C VAL A 107 -10.61 1.79 -6.68
N LEU A 108 -10.06 1.58 -7.88
CA LEU A 108 -10.71 1.75 -9.16
C LEU A 108 -10.76 0.40 -9.86
N ASP A 109 -11.94 -0.03 -10.31
CA ASP A 109 -12.09 -1.30 -11.02
C ASP A 109 -11.65 -1.18 -12.48
N ALA A 110 -11.47 -2.34 -13.14
CA ALA A 110 -10.98 -2.45 -14.51
C ALA A 110 -11.87 -1.80 -15.59
N ASP A 111 -13.09 -1.38 -15.26
CA ASP A 111 -13.98 -0.61 -16.15
C ASP A 111 -13.95 0.90 -15.86
N GLY A 112 -13.12 1.33 -14.91
CA GLY A 112 -13.01 2.71 -14.42
C GLY A 112 -13.95 3.05 -13.27
N SER A 113 -14.77 2.11 -12.79
CA SER A 113 -15.68 2.36 -11.68
C SER A 113 -14.92 2.63 -10.37
N TYR A 114 -15.35 3.66 -9.64
CA TYR A 114 -14.85 3.95 -8.31
C TYR A 114 -15.48 3.01 -7.28
N LEU A 115 -14.69 2.06 -6.74
CA LEU A 115 -15.16 1.08 -5.76
C LEU A 115 -15.16 1.63 -4.32
N GLY A 116 -14.36 2.66 -4.06
CA GLY A 116 -14.27 3.32 -2.77
C GLY A 116 -12.85 3.76 -2.42
N MET A 117 -12.68 4.08 -1.14
CA MET A 117 -11.40 4.50 -0.57
C MET A 117 -11.16 3.85 0.79
N TYR A 118 -9.90 3.85 1.19
CA TYR A 118 -9.41 3.54 2.52
C TYR A 118 -8.57 4.72 3.03
N ARG A 119 -8.79 5.15 4.28
CA ARG A 119 -8.01 6.20 4.95
C ARG A 119 -7.07 5.53 5.94
N LYS A 120 -5.79 5.89 5.90
CA LYS A 120 -4.74 5.34 6.77
C LYS A 120 -5.16 5.40 8.23
N MET A 121 -5.18 4.25 8.91
CA MET A 121 -5.73 4.13 10.27
C MET A 121 -4.67 4.44 11.32
N HIS A 122 -3.45 3.97 11.12
CA HIS A 122 -2.31 4.21 12.00
C HIS A 122 -1.41 5.28 11.40
N ILE A 123 -1.35 6.44 12.05
CA ILE A 123 -0.55 7.58 11.59
C ILE A 123 0.78 7.59 12.36
N PRO A 124 1.95 7.44 11.69
CA PRO A 124 3.24 7.52 12.35
C PRO A 124 3.55 8.94 12.82
N ASP A 125 4.48 9.03 13.75
CA ASP A 125 5.06 10.29 14.22
C ASP A 125 6.42 9.98 14.82
N ASP A 126 7.45 10.26 14.05
CA ASP A 126 8.87 10.03 14.35
C ASP A 126 9.68 11.06 13.53
N PRO A 127 10.94 11.38 13.88
CA PRO A 127 11.74 12.30 13.08
C PRO A 127 11.73 11.97 11.59
N LEU A 128 11.42 12.97 10.76
CA LEU A 128 11.23 12.89 9.30
C LEU A 128 9.96 12.13 8.84
N PHE A 129 9.10 11.69 9.76
CA PHE A 129 7.82 11.02 9.48
C PHE A 129 6.69 11.66 10.30
N TYR A 130 6.59 13.00 10.28
CA TYR A 130 5.62 13.81 11.04
C TYR A 130 4.20 13.76 10.46
N GLU A 131 3.71 12.57 10.13
CA GLU A 131 2.43 12.38 9.46
C GLU A 131 1.24 12.82 10.32
N LYS A 132 1.35 12.81 11.65
CA LYS A 132 0.28 13.25 12.58
C LYS A 132 -0.08 14.73 12.42
N PHE A 133 0.84 15.56 11.94
CA PHE A 133 0.58 16.96 11.64
C PHE A 133 -0.37 17.10 10.45
N TYR A 134 -0.21 16.25 9.43
CA TYR A 134 -0.94 16.35 8.16
C TYR A 134 -2.23 15.53 8.12
N PHE A 135 -2.21 14.32 8.68
CA PHE A 135 -3.26 13.34 8.44
C PHE A 135 -4.07 13.07 9.70
N THR A 136 -5.36 13.37 9.60
CA THR A 136 -6.32 12.88 10.58
C THR A 136 -6.39 11.35 10.48
N PRO A 137 -6.39 10.61 11.61
CA PRO A 137 -6.57 9.17 11.58
C PRO A 137 -7.81 8.74 10.80
N GLY A 138 -7.69 7.65 10.05
CA GLY A 138 -8.77 7.11 9.24
C GLY A 138 -10.02 6.77 10.07
N ASP A 139 -11.18 7.03 9.49
CA ASP A 139 -12.49 6.87 10.14
C ASP A 139 -13.43 5.90 9.39
N LEU A 140 -12.90 5.22 8.36
CA LEU A 140 -13.66 4.29 7.52
C LEU A 140 -13.53 2.83 7.99
N GLY A 141 -12.54 2.54 8.83
CA GLY A 141 -12.21 1.17 9.26
C GLY A 141 -11.57 0.33 8.16
N PHE A 142 -11.27 -0.93 8.51
CA PHE A 142 -10.61 -1.90 7.64
C PHE A 142 -11.60 -2.52 6.65
N LYS A 143 -11.25 -2.51 5.35
CA LYS A 143 -12.16 -2.92 4.26
C LYS A 143 -11.44 -3.73 3.19
N SER A 144 -12.23 -4.50 2.43
CA SER A 144 -11.80 -5.08 1.16
C SER A 144 -12.79 -4.75 0.05
N PHE A 145 -12.31 -4.74 -1.19
CA PHE A 145 -13.05 -4.39 -2.38
C PHE A 145 -13.11 -5.59 -3.31
N GLN A 146 -14.32 -5.96 -3.74
CA GLN A 146 -14.49 -6.94 -4.80
C GLN A 146 -14.22 -6.25 -6.14
N THR A 147 -13.15 -6.63 -6.82
CA THR A 147 -12.81 -6.13 -8.15
C THR A 147 -13.16 -7.15 -9.21
N ARG A 148 -12.96 -6.80 -10.49
CA ARG A 148 -13.04 -7.72 -11.62
C ARG A 148 -12.14 -8.95 -11.51
N PHE A 149 -11.04 -8.88 -10.75
CA PHE A 149 -10.01 -9.93 -10.75
C PHE A 149 -9.88 -10.66 -9.41
N ALA A 150 -10.05 -9.96 -8.29
CA ALA A 150 -9.90 -10.54 -6.95
C ALA A 150 -10.62 -9.70 -5.90
N ARG A 151 -10.81 -10.25 -4.70
CA ARG A 151 -11.11 -9.42 -3.53
C ARG A 151 -9.81 -8.93 -2.91
N ILE A 152 -9.59 -7.62 -2.93
CA ILE A 152 -8.36 -7.00 -2.45
C ILE A 152 -8.62 -6.19 -1.18
N GLY A 153 -7.69 -6.25 -0.23
CA GLY A 153 -7.62 -5.36 0.93
C GLY A 153 -6.55 -4.30 0.70
N VAL A 154 -6.80 -3.08 1.17
CA VAL A 154 -5.83 -1.98 1.08
C VAL A 154 -5.61 -1.42 2.47
N LEU A 155 -4.34 -1.34 2.84
CA LEU A 155 -3.80 -0.71 4.05
C LEU A 155 -2.67 0.22 3.58
N ILE A 156 -2.23 1.19 4.37
CA ILE A 156 -1.25 2.17 3.88
C ILE A 156 -0.06 2.22 4.83
N CYS A 157 1.14 2.00 4.28
CA CYS A 157 2.44 2.19 4.92
C CYS A 157 2.40 1.73 6.37
N TRP A 158 2.44 2.65 7.33
CA TRP A 158 2.47 2.36 8.77
C TRP A 158 1.45 1.33 9.28
N ASP A 159 0.28 1.18 8.63
CA ASP A 159 -0.68 0.11 8.93
C ASP A 159 -0.07 -1.31 8.82
N GLN A 160 0.98 -1.48 8.02
CA GLN A 160 1.68 -2.74 7.80
C GLN A 160 2.39 -3.28 9.04
N TRP A 161 2.59 -2.47 10.07
CA TRP A 161 3.24 -2.89 11.30
C TRP A 161 2.24 -3.51 12.29
N TYR A 162 0.94 -3.46 11.98
CA TYR A 162 -0.15 -3.86 12.87
C TYR A 162 -0.81 -5.15 12.38
N PRO A 163 -0.54 -6.31 13.01
CA PRO A 163 -1.21 -7.57 12.68
C PRO A 163 -2.74 -7.48 12.74
N GLU A 164 -3.28 -6.61 13.60
CA GLU A 164 -4.71 -6.34 13.74
C GLU A 164 -5.31 -5.78 12.46
N ALA A 165 -4.63 -4.82 11.81
CA ALA A 165 -5.08 -4.21 10.57
C ALA A 165 -5.13 -5.24 9.44
N ALA A 166 -4.06 -6.03 9.31
CA ALA A 166 -3.98 -7.12 8.34
C ALA A 166 -5.07 -8.18 8.59
N ARG A 167 -5.27 -8.56 9.86
CA ARG A 167 -6.28 -9.55 10.26
C ARG A 167 -7.69 -9.05 9.97
N LEU A 168 -8.04 -7.84 10.41
CA LEU A 168 -9.38 -7.28 10.24
C LEU A 168 -9.71 -7.12 8.75
N THR A 169 -8.74 -6.70 7.94
CA THR A 169 -8.88 -6.63 6.48
C THR A 169 -9.01 -8.03 5.85
N ALA A 170 -8.22 -9.02 6.28
CA ALA A 170 -8.34 -10.38 5.75
C ALA A 170 -9.69 -11.03 6.09
N LEU A 171 -10.26 -10.74 7.26
CA LEU A 171 -11.56 -11.26 7.70
C LEU A 171 -12.74 -10.73 6.86
N THR A 172 -12.59 -9.65 6.10
CA THR A 172 -13.61 -9.21 5.12
C THR A 172 -13.58 -10.02 3.82
N GLY A 173 -12.67 -10.99 3.73
CA GLY A 173 -12.52 -11.92 2.61
C GLY A 173 -11.41 -11.56 1.62
N ALA A 174 -10.51 -10.62 1.98
CA ALA A 174 -9.38 -10.28 1.12
C ALA A 174 -8.53 -11.53 0.80
N GLN A 175 -8.10 -11.61 -0.46
CA GLN A 175 -7.20 -12.64 -0.99
C GLN A 175 -5.79 -12.08 -1.21
N ILE A 176 -5.70 -10.77 -1.44
CA ILE A 176 -4.46 -10.01 -1.61
C ILE A 176 -4.56 -8.76 -0.74
N LEU A 177 -3.52 -8.46 0.04
CA LEU A 177 -3.35 -7.20 0.76
C LEU A 177 -2.32 -6.33 0.06
N PHE A 178 -2.66 -5.06 -0.13
CA PHE A 178 -1.73 -4.04 -0.65
C PHE A 178 -1.35 -3.05 0.45
N TYR A 179 -0.06 -2.70 0.49
CA TYR A 179 0.52 -1.69 1.37
C TYR A 179 1.33 -0.68 0.54
N PRO A 180 0.71 0.33 -0.11
CA PRO A 180 1.45 1.47 -0.63
C PRO A 180 2.31 2.08 0.47
N THR A 181 3.61 2.20 0.22
CA THR A 181 4.59 2.55 1.25
C THR A 181 5.52 3.68 0.77
N ALA A 182 5.91 4.55 1.69
CA ALA A 182 7.06 5.44 1.58
C ALA A 182 7.91 5.26 2.85
N ILE A 183 8.92 4.41 2.78
CA ILE A 183 9.82 4.13 3.90
C ILE A 183 11.28 4.03 3.43
N GLY A 184 12.18 4.55 4.24
CA GLY A 184 13.59 4.71 3.92
C GLY A 184 14.46 4.81 5.16
N TRP A 185 15.75 4.97 4.95
CA TRP A 185 16.72 5.18 6.02
C TRP A 185 16.96 6.66 6.25
N HIS A 186 17.22 7.04 7.50
CA HIS A 186 18.04 8.22 7.75
C HIS A 186 19.46 7.92 7.27
N PRO A 187 20.10 8.77 6.42
CA PRO A 187 21.41 8.45 5.84
C PRO A 187 22.48 8.12 6.89
N SER A 188 22.54 8.88 7.99
CA SER A 188 23.44 8.60 9.13
C SER A 188 23.21 7.24 9.82
N GLU A 189 22.00 6.69 9.79
CA GLU A 189 21.62 5.46 10.50
C GLU A 189 21.78 4.20 9.65
N LYS A 190 21.76 4.37 8.33
CA LYS A 190 21.74 3.28 7.34
C LYS A 190 22.83 2.24 7.56
N ALA A 191 24.06 2.68 7.83
CA ALA A 191 25.20 1.77 8.01
C ALA A 191 25.08 0.88 9.26
N GLN A 192 24.39 1.35 10.30
CA GLN A 192 24.29 0.66 11.57
C GLN A 192 22.98 -0.14 11.72
N TYR A 193 21.85 0.44 11.30
CA TYR A 193 20.52 -0.11 11.56
C TYR A 193 19.78 -0.54 10.31
N GLY A 194 20.26 -0.18 9.12
CA GLY A 194 19.49 -0.29 7.88
C GLY A 194 19.09 -1.71 7.50
N GLU A 195 19.97 -2.70 7.75
CA GLU A 195 19.66 -4.12 7.53
C GLU A 195 18.52 -4.58 8.46
N ALA A 196 18.66 -4.35 9.77
CA ALA A 196 17.67 -4.76 10.76
C ALA A 196 16.30 -4.07 10.57
N GLN A 197 16.29 -2.78 10.20
CA GLN A 197 15.07 -2.02 9.90
C GLN A 197 14.34 -2.62 8.69
N HIS A 198 15.07 -2.87 7.59
CA HIS A 198 14.50 -3.47 6.39
C HIS A 198 14.00 -4.90 6.63
N GLU A 199 14.80 -5.74 7.32
CA GLU A 199 14.40 -7.10 7.67
C GLU A 199 13.13 -7.13 8.53
N SER A 200 13.00 -6.19 9.47
CA SER A 200 11.79 -6.05 10.29
C SER A 200 10.58 -5.66 9.44
N TRP A 201 10.73 -4.70 8.52
CA TRP A 201 9.70 -4.25 7.58
C TRP A 201 9.19 -5.36 6.68
N GLU A 202 10.09 -6.19 6.17
CA GLU A 202 9.74 -7.33 5.32
C GLU A 202 9.13 -8.48 6.14
N THR A 203 9.72 -8.79 7.30
CA THR A 203 9.31 -9.92 8.14
C THR A 203 7.90 -9.75 8.70
N ILE A 204 7.55 -8.57 9.20
CA ILE A 204 6.22 -8.33 9.77
C ILE A 204 5.13 -8.52 8.70
N GLN A 205 5.36 -8.07 7.47
CA GLN A 205 4.43 -8.20 6.36
C GLN A 205 4.29 -9.64 5.87
N ARG A 206 5.39 -10.39 5.82
CA ARG A 206 5.35 -11.84 5.55
C ARG A 206 4.57 -12.58 6.63
N SER A 207 4.66 -12.15 7.89
CA SER A 207 3.86 -12.70 8.98
C SER A 207 2.36 -12.49 8.75
N HIS A 208 1.96 -11.36 8.15
CA HIS A 208 0.57 -11.10 7.79
C HIS A 208 0.07 -12.05 6.71
N ALA A 209 0.90 -12.33 5.71
CA ALA A 209 0.60 -13.31 4.67
C ALA A 209 0.35 -14.70 5.29
N ILE A 210 1.27 -15.15 6.15
CA ILE A 210 1.21 -16.45 6.85
C ILE A 210 -0.03 -16.54 7.74
N ALA A 211 -0.23 -15.56 8.62
CA ALA A 211 -1.26 -15.60 9.64
C ALA A 211 -2.68 -15.57 9.05
N ASN A 212 -2.84 -15.02 7.84
CA ASN A 212 -4.12 -14.85 7.16
C ASN A 212 -4.31 -15.76 5.94
N GLY A 213 -3.25 -16.43 5.49
CA GLY A 213 -3.23 -17.21 4.25
C GLY A 213 -3.61 -16.35 3.04
N VAL A 214 -2.95 -15.21 2.85
CA VAL A 214 -3.21 -14.25 1.76
C VAL A 214 -1.92 -13.83 1.08
N PHE A 215 -2.00 -13.35 -0.15
CA PHE A 215 -0.87 -12.64 -0.76
C PHE A 215 -0.69 -11.26 -0.10
N VAL A 216 0.55 -10.81 -0.01
CA VAL A 216 0.90 -9.45 0.45
C VAL A 216 1.75 -8.78 -0.61
N CYS A 217 1.38 -7.56 -0.99
CA CYS A 217 2.00 -6.74 -2.02
C CYS A 217 2.40 -5.38 -1.42
N ALA A 218 3.68 -5.05 -1.45
CA ALA A 218 4.21 -3.85 -0.80
C ALA A 218 5.03 -3.00 -1.77
N PRO A 219 4.41 -2.11 -2.56
CA PRO A 219 5.15 -1.11 -3.33
C PRO A 219 5.76 -0.08 -2.39
N ASN A 220 7.04 0.22 -2.60
CA ASN A 220 7.77 1.27 -1.90
C ASN A 220 8.50 2.18 -2.91
N ARG A 221 8.75 3.41 -2.47
CA ARG A 221 9.50 4.44 -3.18
C ARG A 221 11.00 4.11 -3.25
N VAL A 222 11.71 4.67 -4.23
CA VAL A 222 13.19 4.68 -4.30
C VAL A 222 13.73 6.10 -4.43
N GLY A 223 15.03 6.23 -4.18
CA GLY A 223 15.76 7.47 -4.38
C GLY A 223 15.93 8.27 -3.10
N HIS A 224 16.82 9.26 -3.17
CA HIS A 224 17.06 10.21 -2.10
C HIS A 224 16.11 11.40 -2.24
N GLU A 225 15.50 11.82 -1.15
CA GLU A 225 14.73 13.06 -1.10
C GLU A 225 15.26 13.98 0.01
N ASP A 226 15.77 15.14 -0.39
CA ASP A 226 16.26 16.18 0.53
C ASP A 226 15.14 16.67 1.47
N GLY A 227 15.50 17.09 2.68
CA GLY A 227 14.55 17.55 3.71
C GLY A 227 15.13 18.60 4.65
N THR A 228 14.58 18.71 5.86
CA THR A 228 15.06 19.64 6.91
C THR A 228 16.40 19.25 7.54
N ASP A 229 16.90 18.05 7.23
CA ASP A 229 18.21 17.50 7.66
C ASP A 229 18.88 16.76 6.47
N GLU A 230 19.54 15.62 6.71
CA GLU A 230 20.15 14.78 5.66
C GLU A 230 19.12 14.15 4.69
N GLY A 231 17.83 14.33 4.88
CA GLY A 231 16.79 13.76 4.02
C GLY A 231 16.51 12.28 4.30
N ILE A 232 15.86 11.61 3.35
CA ILE A 232 15.55 10.17 3.44
C ILE A 232 16.08 9.44 2.21
N ASP A 233 16.78 8.33 2.43
CA ASP A 233 17.10 7.35 1.40
C ASP A 233 15.97 6.29 1.33
N PHE A 234 15.04 6.43 0.40
CA PHE A 234 13.99 5.41 0.20
C PHE A 234 14.58 4.13 -0.38
N TRP A 235 14.31 3.00 0.28
CA TRP A 235 15.04 1.76 0.02
C TRP A 235 14.44 0.86 -1.07
N GLY A 236 13.34 1.26 -1.71
CA GLY A 236 12.67 0.46 -2.72
C GLY A 236 12.33 -0.92 -2.21
N GLN A 237 12.88 -1.93 -2.88
CA GLN A 237 12.72 -3.35 -2.54
C GLN A 237 11.24 -3.74 -2.39
N SER A 238 10.41 -3.14 -3.25
CA SER A 238 9.01 -3.52 -3.39
C SER A 238 8.92 -5.03 -3.57
N PHE A 239 7.98 -5.70 -2.90
CA PHE A 239 7.92 -7.16 -2.96
C PHE A 239 6.50 -7.71 -2.96
N VAL A 240 6.41 -8.96 -3.37
CA VAL A 240 5.21 -9.79 -3.25
C VAL A 240 5.56 -11.04 -2.46
N SER A 241 4.77 -11.32 -1.42
CA SER A 241 4.83 -12.60 -0.71
C SER A 241 3.57 -13.43 -0.93
N ASP A 242 3.75 -14.74 -1.02
CA ASP A 242 2.68 -15.71 -1.15
C ASP A 242 1.99 -15.99 0.21
N PRO A 243 0.87 -16.74 0.24
CA PRO A 243 0.18 -17.10 1.47
C PRO A 243 1.01 -17.85 2.53
N ALA A 244 2.14 -18.44 2.15
CA ALA A 244 3.08 -19.09 3.06
C ALA A 244 4.18 -18.12 3.56
N GLY A 245 4.09 -16.83 3.21
CA GLY A 245 5.06 -15.80 3.54
C GLY A 245 6.39 -15.95 2.81
N ARG A 246 6.43 -16.68 1.69
CA ARG A 246 7.63 -16.73 0.83
C ARG A 246 7.61 -15.53 -0.08
N ILE A 247 8.75 -14.87 -0.25
CA ILE A 247 8.89 -13.80 -1.23
C ILE A 247 9.00 -14.45 -2.60
N ILE A 248 8.04 -14.13 -3.47
CA ILE A 248 7.98 -14.69 -4.82
C ILE A 248 8.50 -13.70 -5.87
N SER A 249 8.65 -12.42 -5.51
CA SER A 249 9.24 -11.37 -6.33
C SER A 249 9.71 -10.21 -5.45
N ARG A 250 10.83 -9.56 -5.80
CA ARG A 250 11.38 -8.38 -5.14
C ARG A 250 12.06 -7.48 -6.17
N ALA A 251 11.79 -6.19 -6.12
CA ALA A 251 12.42 -5.16 -6.93
C ALA A 251 13.82 -4.78 -6.39
N GLY A 252 14.57 -4.02 -7.18
CA GLY A 252 15.84 -3.42 -6.74
C GLY A 252 15.68 -2.36 -5.64
N SER A 253 16.80 -1.87 -5.10
CA SER A 253 16.82 -0.84 -4.04
C SER A 253 17.07 0.59 -4.52
N THR A 254 17.39 0.76 -5.81
CA THR A 254 17.97 2.02 -6.32
C THR A 254 17.14 2.62 -7.45
N ASP A 255 16.81 1.81 -8.45
CA ASP A 255 16.15 2.28 -9.67
C ASP A 255 14.64 2.12 -9.62
N GLY A 256 13.95 2.94 -10.41
CA GLY A 256 12.52 2.77 -10.67
C GLY A 256 12.28 1.47 -11.44
N GLU A 257 11.22 0.75 -11.04
CA GLU A 257 10.89 -0.57 -11.56
C GLU A 257 9.37 -0.83 -11.50
N ILE A 258 8.84 -1.54 -12.49
CA ILE A 258 7.48 -2.10 -12.47
C ILE A 258 7.61 -3.59 -12.15
N LEU A 259 7.37 -3.97 -10.89
CA LEU A 259 7.46 -5.37 -10.48
C LEU A 259 6.18 -6.12 -10.85
N ILE A 260 6.28 -7.01 -11.83
CA ILE A 260 5.17 -7.84 -12.31
C ILE A 260 5.23 -9.23 -11.67
N THR A 261 4.13 -9.68 -11.05
CA THR A 261 4.09 -10.97 -10.35
C THR A 261 2.76 -11.69 -10.56
N ASP A 262 2.84 -13.00 -10.81
CA ASP A 262 1.67 -13.88 -10.88
C ASP A 262 1.27 -14.37 -9.47
N CYS A 263 0.01 -14.14 -9.09
CA CYS A 263 -0.57 -14.60 -7.83
C CYS A 263 -1.62 -15.69 -8.10
N ASP A 264 -1.28 -16.95 -7.84
CA ASP A 264 -2.24 -18.07 -7.90
C ASP A 264 -3.17 -18.05 -6.67
N LEU A 265 -4.39 -17.56 -6.86
CA LEU A 265 -5.39 -17.42 -5.82
C LEU A 265 -5.89 -18.76 -5.27
N THR A 266 -5.61 -19.90 -5.93
CA THR A 266 -5.93 -21.22 -5.36
C THR A 266 -5.09 -21.52 -4.12
N LEU A 267 -3.90 -20.91 -4.01
CA LEU A 267 -3.02 -21.03 -2.84
C LEU A 267 -3.63 -20.45 -1.57
N VAL A 268 -4.58 -19.51 -1.68
CA VAL A 268 -5.28 -18.93 -0.51
C VAL A 268 -6.11 -20.01 0.20
N ASP A 269 -6.92 -20.76 -0.56
CA ASP A 269 -7.73 -21.84 0.00
C ASP A 269 -6.86 -23.01 0.44
N GLN A 270 -5.85 -23.37 -0.36
CA GLN A 270 -4.87 -24.39 0.02
C GLN A 270 -4.20 -24.06 1.36
N GLN A 271 -3.67 -22.85 1.52
CA GLN A 271 -2.99 -22.46 2.76
C GLN A 271 -3.95 -22.48 3.96
N ARG A 272 -5.17 -21.97 3.81
CA ARG A 272 -6.18 -21.90 4.88
C ARG A 272 -6.74 -23.28 5.26
N THR A 273 -6.72 -24.26 4.37
CA THR A 273 -7.11 -25.64 4.70
C THR A 273 -5.99 -26.43 5.36
N HIS A 274 -4.74 -26.18 5.00
CA HIS A 274 -3.57 -26.84 5.61
C HIS A 274 -3.24 -26.26 6.99
N TRP A 275 -3.22 -24.92 7.10
CA TRP A 275 -3.00 -24.17 8.34
C TRP A 275 -4.26 -23.37 8.69
N PRO A 276 -5.26 -23.99 9.34
CA PRO A 276 -6.59 -23.43 9.52
C PRO A 276 -6.66 -22.40 10.66
N PHE A 277 -5.74 -21.44 10.67
CA PHE A 277 -5.65 -20.40 11.69
C PHE A 277 -6.95 -19.64 11.86
N LEU A 278 -7.71 -19.39 10.78
CA LEU A 278 -9.00 -18.70 10.83
C LEU A 278 -10.06 -19.50 11.61
N ARG A 279 -10.08 -20.83 11.47
CA ARG A 279 -11.00 -21.72 12.18
C ARG A 279 -10.65 -21.80 13.67
N ASP A 280 -9.36 -21.81 13.99
CA ASP A 280 -8.85 -22.08 15.34
C ASP A 280 -8.72 -20.82 16.21
N ARG A 281 -9.21 -19.66 15.74
CA ARG A 281 -9.18 -18.39 16.50
C ARG A 281 -10.00 -18.49 17.79
N ARG A 282 -9.38 -18.15 18.91
CA ARG A 282 -10.03 -18.00 20.23
C ARG A 282 -10.63 -16.61 20.40
N ILE A 283 -11.60 -16.28 19.57
CA ILE A 283 -12.27 -14.97 19.59
C ILE A 283 -12.93 -14.64 20.93
N ASP A 284 -13.28 -15.68 21.70
CA ASP A 284 -13.77 -15.60 23.07
C ASP A 284 -12.72 -15.07 24.06
N ALA A 285 -11.43 -15.15 23.72
CA ALA A 285 -10.31 -14.73 24.57
C ALA A 285 -9.58 -13.47 24.07
N TYR A 286 -10.07 -12.80 23.02
CA TYR A 286 -9.39 -11.64 22.42
C TYR A 286 -9.74 -10.28 23.06
N GLY A 287 -10.52 -10.25 24.13
CA GLY A 287 -11.01 -9.00 24.74
C GLY A 287 -9.93 -7.98 25.12
N GLY A 288 -8.70 -8.43 25.38
CA GLY A 288 -7.59 -7.53 25.69
C GLY A 288 -7.01 -6.74 24.51
N ILE A 289 -7.26 -7.16 23.26
CA ILE A 289 -6.62 -6.56 22.07
C ILE A 289 -7.07 -5.13 21.78
N THR A 290 -8.23 -4.73 22.30
CA THR A 290 -8.76 -3.36 22.14
C THR A 290 -8.29 -2.42 23.24
N SER A 291 -7.60 -2.92 24.26
CA SER A 291 -7.02 -2.11 25.32
C SER A 291 -5.67 -1.57 24.90
N ARG A 292 -5.36 -0.32 25.25
CA ARG A 292 -4.03 0.27 24.98
C ARG A 292 -2.93 -0.50 25.72
N TYR A 293 -3.26 -0.97 26.93
CA TYR A 293 -2.42 -1.76 27.83
C TYR A 293 -3.34 -2.56 28.77
N LEU A 294 -2.86 -3.67 29.35
CA LEU A 294 -3.61 -4.47 30.33
C LEU A 294 -2.97 -4.29 31.71
N ASP A 295 -3.61 -3.48 32.55
CA ASP A 295 -3.24 -3.17 33.94
C ASP A 295 -4.22 -3.75 34.97
#